data_AF-A0A9E4LUQ7-F1
#
_entry.id   AF-A0A9E4LUQ7-F1
#
_cell.length_a   1.000
_cell.length_b   1.000
_cell.length_c   1.000
_cell.angle_alpha   90.00
_cell.angle_beta   90.00
_cell.angle_gamma   90.00
#
_symmetry.space_group_name_H-M   'P 1'
#
loop_
_entity.id
_entity.type
_entity.pdbx_description
1 polymer ?
#
loop_
_entity_poly.entity_id
_entity_poly.type
_entity_poly.pdbx_seq_one_letter_code
_entity_poly.pdbx_strand_id
1 'polypeptide(L)'
;MIGRLLSAILTFAVMAGAVLLAIGNPSMVAVSIWPFAEPFSLPLWLLVVVCFGSGLILGGVAMLWPLAQLRMTIRGLRKSLNKLEKEKLDNAEDKPALPHKSN
;
A
#
# COMPACT_ATOMS: atom_id res chain seq x y z
N MET A 1 -7.19 -7.24 -10.20
CA MET A 1 -8.02 -6.20 -10.87
C MET A 1 -9.08 -5.61 -9.95
N ILE A 2 -9.73 -6.40 -9.08
CA ILE A 2 -10.82 -5.93 -8.21
C ILE A 2 -10.45 -4.77 -7.27
N GLY A 3 -9.26 -4.79 -6.67
CA GLY A 3 -8.80 -3.69 -5.80
C GLY A 3 -8.58 -2.35 -6.52
N ARG A 4 -8.34 -2.38 -7.84
CA ARG A 4 -8.16 -1.19 -8.67
C ARG A 4 -9.51 -0.55 -9.04
N LEU A 5 -10.54 -1.37 -9.20
CA LEU A 5 -11.93 -0.93 -9.39
C LEU A 5 -12.51 -0.36 -8.10
N LEU A 6 -12.31 -1.03 -6.97
CA LEU A 6 -12.77 -0.56 -5.65
C LEU A 6 -12.17 0.80 -5.27
N SER A 7 -10.86 0.97 -5.49
CA SER A 7 -10.20 2.27 -5.27
C SER A 7 -10.74 3.34 -6.21
N ALA A 8 -10.90 3.06 -7.51
CA ALA A 8 -11.48 4.02 -8.45
C ALA A 8 -12.91 4.44 -8.06
N ILE A 9 -13.76 3.50 -7.66
CA ILE A 9 -15.14 3.78 -7.20
C ILE A 9 -15.11 4.64 -5.94
N LEU A 10 -14.26 4.30 -4.96
CA LEU A 10 -14.14 5.06 -3.72
C LEU A 10 -13.64 6.49 -3.99
N THR A 11 -12.60 6.65 -4.81
CA THR A 11 -12.09 7.96 -5.20
C THR A 11 -13.15 8.77 -5.93
N PHE A 12 -13.90 8.14 -6.84
CA PHE A 12 -14.97 8.81 -7.58
C PHE A 12 -16.13 9.24 -6.66
N ALA A 13 -16.52 8.40 -5.70
CA ALA A 13 -17.55 8.72 -4.72
C ALA A 13 -17.13 9.89 -3.81
N VAL A 14 -15.88 9.89 -3.33
CA VAL A 14 -15.33 11.00 -2.53
C VAL A 14 -15.28 12.28 -3.36
N MET A 15 -14.83 12.21 -4.62
CA MET A 15 -14.79 13.35 -5.54
C MET A 15 -16.19 13.91 -5.80
N ALA A 16 -17.16 13.05 -6.10
CA ALA A 16 -18.55 13.46 -6.34
C ALA A 16 -19.16 14.10 -5.10
N GLY A 17 -18.93 13.52 -3.91
CA GLY A 17 -19.38 14.09 -2.64
C GLY A 17 -18.77 15.47 -2.37
N ALA A 18 -17.48 15.66 -2.68
CA ALA A 18 -16.81 16.94 -2.58
C ALA A 18 -17.40 18.01 -3.51
N VAL A 19 -17.68 17.65 -4.76
CA VAL A 19 -18.30 18.55 -5.74
C VAL A 19 -19.73 18.93 -5.30
N LEU A 20 -20.52 17.97 -4.82
CA LEU A 20 -21.87 18.24 -4.31
C LEU A 20 -21.85 19.17 -3.08
N LEU A 21 -20.89 18.98 -2.17
CA LEU A 21 -20.66 19.89 -1.04
C LEU A 21 -20.27 21.28 -1.51
N ALA A 22 -19.38 21.39 -2.50
CA ALA A 22 -18.92 22.66 -3.05
C ALA A 22 -20.05 23.46 -3.71
N ILE A 23 -20.92 22.77 -4.45
CA ILE A 23 -22.07 23.39 -5.12
C ILE A 23 -23.16 23.77 -4.10
N GLY A 24 -23.42 22.90 -3.12
CA GLY A 24 -24.52 23.09 -2.17
C GLY A 24 -24.21 24.08 -1.03
N ASN A 25 -22.94 24.28 -0.70
CA ASN A 25 -22.53 25.11 0.44
C ASN A 25 -21.27 25.93 0.12
N PRO A 26 -21.42 27.14 -0.47
CA PRO A 26 -20.32 28.07 -0.69
C PRO A 26 -19.90 28.80 0.61
N SER A 27 -20.10 28.19 1.77
CA SER A 27 -19.76 28.80 3.05
C SER A 27 -18.25 28.98 3.15
N MET A 28 -17.84 30.24 3.31
CA MET A 28 -16.46 30.62 3.57
C MET A 28 -16.18 30.46 5.07
N VAL A 29 -15.14 29.70 5.39
CA VAL A 29 -14.70 29.47 6.77
C VAL A 29 -13.34 30.11 6.94
N ALA A 30 -13.20 30.88 8.02
CA ALA A 30 -11.91 31.43 8.43
C ALA A 30 -11.12 30.35 9.19
N VAL A 31 -9.98 29.95 8.64
CA VAL A 31 -9.10 28.92 9.22
C VAL A 31 -7.82 29.59 9.66
N SER A 32 -7.56 29.57 10.96
CA SER A 32 -6.29 30.03 11.54
C SER A 32 -5.35 28.84 11.65
N ILE A 33 -4.29 28.82 10.82
CA ILE A 33 -3.30 27.74 10.78
C ILE A 33 -2.01 28.26 11.42
N TRP A 34 -1.54 27.63 12.49
CA TRP A 34 -0.24 27.97 13.06
C TRP A 34 0.89 27.59 12.07
N PRO A 35 1.94 28.41 11.86
CA PRO A 35 2.34 29.64 12.55
C PRO A 35 1.83 30.95 11.91
N PHE A 36 0.85 30.89 11.00
CA PHE A 36 0.35 32.07 10.31
C PHE A 36 -0.56 32.91 11.22
N ALA A 37 -0.32 34.21 11.27
CA ALA A 37 -1.07 35.15 12.12
C ALA A 37 -2.44 35.53 11.51
N GLU A 38 -2.54 35.53 10.18
CA GLU A 38 -3.76 35.92 9.49
C GLU A 38 -4.65 34.70 9.19
N PRO A 39 -5.97 34.79 9.45
CA PRO A 39 -6.90 33.72 9.12
C PRO A 39 -7.10 33.61 7.60
N PHE A 40 -6.99 32.39 7.07
CA PHE A 40 -7.29 32.12 5.67
C PHE A 40 -8.79 31.89 5.49
N SER A 41 -9.44 32.70 4.67
CA SER A 41 -10.82 32.46 4.26
C SER A 41 -10.83 31.43 3.12
N LEU A 42 -11.26 30.21 3.43
CA LEU A 42 -11.31 29.10 2.48
C LEU A 42 -12.73 28.51 2.45
N PRO A 43 -13.19 28.04 1.29
CA PRO A 43 -14.44 27.30 1.21
C PRO A 43 -14.37 26.01 2.04
N LEU A 44 -15.44 25.71 2.79
CA LEU A 44 -15.51 24.52 3.66
C LEU A 44 -15.24 23.21 2.89
N TRP A 45 -15.71 23.10 1.65
CA TRP A 45 -15.52 21.91 0.83
C TRP A 45 -14.04 21.58 0.62
N LEU A 46 -13.18 22.59 0.53
CA LEU A 46 -11.74 22.44 0.30
C LEU A 46 -11.08 21.79 1.53
N LEU A 47 -11.48 22.23 2.73
CA LEU A 47 -11.07 21.61 3.99
C LEU A 47 -11.48 20.13 4.07
N VAL A 48 -12.73 19.82 3.74
CA VAL A 48 -13.23 18.44 3.79
C VAL A 48 -12.44 17.55 2.82
N VAL A 49 -12.19 18.02 1.59
CA VAL A 49 -11.40 17.29 0.58
C VAL A 49 -9.97 17.04 1.06
N VAL A 50 -9.31 18.05 1.62
CA VAL A 50 -7.92 17.91 2.08
C VAL A 50 -7.83 16.98 3.27
N CYS A 51 -8.74 17.07 4.24
CA CYS A 51 -8.78 16.17 5.39
C CYS A 51 -9.04 14.72 4.97
N PHE A 52 -10.05 14.49 4.12
CA PHE A 52 -10.33 13.14 3.63
C PHE A 52 -9.20 12.61 2.74
N GLY A 53 -8.71 13.42 1.80
CA GLY A 53 -7.64 13.07 0.89
C GLY A 53 -6.36 12.69 1.61
N SER A 54 -5.94 13.50 2.59
CA SER A 54 -4.74 13.21 3.40
C SER A 54 -4.90 11.93 4.23
N GLY A 55 -6.08 11.72 4.86
CA GLY A 55 -6.38 10.48 5.57
C GLY A 55 -6.36 9.25 4.68
N LEU A 56 -6.88 9.36 3.45
CA LEU A 56 -6.93 8.27 2.47
C LEU A 56 -5.53 7.94 1.92
N ILE A 57 -4.71 8.97 1.67
CA ILE A 57 -3.31 8.79 1.28
C ILE A 57 -2.52 8.12 2.41
N LEU A 58 -2.62 8.64 3.64
CA LEU A 58 -1.94 8.07 4.81
C LEU A 58 -2.37 6.63 5.08
N GLY A 59 -3.67 6.37 5.08
CA GLY A 59 -4.22 5.03 5.26
C GLY A 59 -3.80 4.08 4.14
N GLY A 60 -3.81 4.54 2.89
CA GLY A 60 -3.35 3.78 1.74
C GLY A 60 -1.87 3.41 1.82
N VAL A 61 -1.01 4.37 2.14
CA VAL A 61 0.44 4.13 2.33
C VAL A 61 0.67 3.18 3.50
N ALA A 62 -0.01 3.39 4.64
CA ALA A 62 0.10 2.54 5.81
C ALA A 62 -0.33 1.09 5.55
N MET A 63 -1.34 0.86 4.70
CA MET A 63 -1.78 -0.49 4.33
C MET A 63 -0.84 -1.15 3.32
N LEU A 64 -0.28 -0.40 2.38
CA LEU A 64 0.58 -0.93 1.33
C LEU A 64 1.99 -1.26 1.83
N TRP A 65 2.49 -0.55 2.84
CA TRP A 65 3.84 -0.71 3.35
C TRP A 65 4.13 -2.12 3.93
N PRO A 66 3.31 -2.68 4.84
CA PRO A 66 3.49 -4.05 5.33
C PRO A 66 3.36 -5.09 4.22
N LEU A 67 2.44 -4.86 3.28
CA LEU A 67 2.20 -5.77 2.16
C LEU A 67 3.41 -5.83 1.21
N ALA A 68 4.10 -4.70 1.01
CA ALA A 68 5.34 -4.64 0.25
C ALA A 68 6.48 -5.37 0.96
N GLN A 69 6.63 -5.18 2.28
CA GLN A 69 7.63 -5.89 3.07
C GLN A 69 7.42 -7.41 3.03
N LEU A 70 6.18 -7.87 3.23
CA LEU A 70 5.85 -9.29 3.19
C LEU A 70 6.17 -9.91 1.82
N ARG A 71 5.88 -9.21 0.72
CA ARG A 71 6.23 -9.67 -0.64
C ARG A 71 7.73 -9.81 -0.83
N MET A 72 8.55 -8.91 -0.27
CA MET A 72 10.00 -9.02 -0.34
C MET A 72 10.50 -10.24 0.44
N THR A 73 9.98 -10.45 1.65
CA THR A 73 10.30 -11.61 2.48
C THR A 73 9.95 -12.93 1.79
N ILE A 74 8.76 -13.04 1.20
CA ILE A 74 8.33 -14.24 0.45
C ILE A 74 9.29 -14.55 -0.72
N ARG A 75 9.78 -13.53 -1.42
CA ARG A 75 10.76 -13.71 -2.52
C ARG A 75 12.12 -14.14 -1.99
N GLY A 76 12.53 -13.61 -0.83
CA GLY A 76 13.75 -14.05 -0.13
C GLY A 76 13.69 -15.52 0.28
N LEU A 77 12.61 -15.93 0.95
CA LEU A 77 12.41 -17.32 1.38
C LEU A 77 12.39 -18.29 0.19
N ARG A 78 11.73 -17.93 -0.93
CA ARG A 78 11.75 -18.76 -2.15
C ARG A 78 13.16 -18.92 -2.73
N LYS A 79 13.98 -17.86 -2.72
CA LYS A 79 15.38 -17.95 -3.18
C LYS A 79 16.21 -18.85 -2.27
N SER A 80 16.03 -18.75 -0.96
CA SER A 80 16.74 -19.59 0.00
C SER A 80 16.35 -21.07 -0.12
N LEU A 81 15.06 -21.36 -0.31
CA LEU A 81 14.58 -22.72 -0.57
C LEU A 81 15.18 -23.30 -1.85
N ASN A 82 15.17 -22.55 -2.95
CA ASN A 82 15.75 -23.02 -4.21
C ASN A 82 17.26 -23.28 -4.09
N LYS A 83 18.00 -22.50 -3.30
CA LYS A 83 19.43 -22.76 -3.05
C LYS A 83 19.64 -24.06 -2.27
N LEU A 84 18.86 -24.28 -1.22
CA LEU A 84 18.93 -25.49 -0.40
C LEU A 84 18.53 -26.75 -1.18
N GLU A 85 17.51 -26.68 -2.04
CA GLU A 85 17.18 -27.78 -2.96
C GLU A 85 18.32 -28.07 -3.92
N LYS A 86 18.95 -27.03 -4.47
CA LYS A 86 20.07 -27.19 -5.42
C LYS A 86 21.29 -27.80 -4.75
N GLU A 87 21.65 -27.36 -3.55
CA GLU A 87 22.74 -27.96 -2.76
C GLU A 87 22.45 -29.43 -2.41
N LYS A 88 21.22 -29.79 -2.08
CA LYS A 88 20.84 -31.19 -1.82
C LYS A 88 20.94 -32.06 -3.07
N LEU A 89 20.59 -31.53 -4.24
CA LEU A 89 20.70 -32.23 -5.51
C LEU A 89 22.18 -32.41 -5.91
N ASP A 90 23.00 -31.37 -5.80
CA ASP A 90 24.45 -31.44 -6.03
C ASP A 90 25.13 -32.45 -5.10
N ASN A 91 24.77 -32.46 -3.81
CA ASN A 91 25.31 -33.39 -2.82
C ASN A 91 24.80 -34.83 -2.99
N ALA A 92 23.65 -35.01 -3.67
CA ALA A 92 23.14 -36.33 -4.05
C ALA A 92 23.83 -36.85 -5.31
N GLU A 93 24.23 -35.98 -6.25
CA GLU A 93 25.02 -36.34 -7.43
C GLU A 93 26.51 -36.58 -7.08
N ASP A 94 27.06 -35.89 -6.08
CA ASP A 94 28.46 -36.03 -5.62
C ASP A 94 28.68 -37.23 -4.67
N LYS A 95 27.63 -37.95 -4.25
CA LYS A 95 27.81 -39.22 -3.53
C LYS A 95 28.05 -40.34 -4.55
N PRO A 96 29.29 -40.86 -4.69
CA PRO A 96 29.52 -42.03 -5.54
C PRO A 96 28.66 -43.19 -5.05
N ALA A 97 28.02 -43.89 -5.99
CA ALA A 97 27.20 -45.06 -5.74
C ALA A 97 27.89 -45.97 -4.72
N LEU A 98 27.28 -46.08 -3.53
CA LEU A 98 27.79 -46.93 -2.47
C LEU A 98 27.92 -48.36 -3.03
N PRO A 99 29.09 -49.01 -2.90
CA PRO A 99 29.28 -50.35 -3.42
C PRO A 99 28.25 -51.28 -2.79
N HIS A 100 27.48 -51.93 -3.66
CA HIS A 100 26.53 -52.98 -3.31
C HIS A 100 27.28 -54.07 -2.54
N LYS A 101 27.07 -54.15 -1.23
CA LYS A 101 27.56 -55.27 -0.42
C LYS A 101 26.73 -56.50 -0.75
N SER A 102 27.24 -57.36 -1.64
CA SER A 102 26.73 -58.73 -1.80
C SER A 102 27.19 -59.57 -0.61
N ASN A 103 26.24 -59.96 0.23
CA ASN A 103 26.40 -61.10 1.13
C ASN A 103 25.82 -62.34 0.45
#